data_AF-X1GC74-F1
#
_entry.id   AF-X1GC74-F1
#
_cell.length_a   1.000
_cell.length_b   1.000
_cell.length_c   1.000
_cell.angle_alpha   90.00
_cell.angle_beta   90.00
_cell.angle_gamma   90.00
#
_symmetry.space_group_name_H-M   'P 1'
#
loop_
_entity.id
_entity.type
_entity.pdbx_description
1 polymer ?
#
loop_
_entity_poly.entity_id
_entity_poly.type
_entity_poly.pdbx_seq_one_letter_code
_entity_poly.pdbx_strand_id
1 'polypeptide(L)'
;MINLKLANILTAIAEIKKSSPDDKNMLLGLIIAARTLRDNPESIEKIYSSGKLRELTGMEEPAYKLIKEYLDTGSIGLYEELKSKYSENLIRLVRISGLGKKRMFKIYDTFNIKSLEDLKDKLVGNNRIANVLAEGGSGKNKAGESYTERLKQSLDYMESIRGMFPRWQVELYLDEIKNSLYKIKDIERFVFVGSLRRKKSIVKDIDILIQPYFNNPLYDFERSEKLLGEIRSLNFIKRLLSSDIRKENISARFETVFGIEIEFIISSDKNWAVDMLYTTGSKKHVKKLERIA
;
A
#
# COMPACT_ATOMS: atom_id res chain seq x y z
N MET A 1 -11.06 10.27 2.85
CA MET A 1 -10.73 9.04 2.07
C MET A 1 -10.95 9.22 0.57
N ILE A 2 -12.09 9.76 0.12
CA ILE A 2 -12.43 9.88 -1.31
C ILE A 2 -11.53 10.88 -2.06
N ASN A 3 -11.16 12.01 -1.45
CA ASN A 3 -10.22 12.99 -2.03
C ASN A 3 -8.92 12.34 -2.52
N LEU A 4 -8.26 11.58 -1.64
CA LEU A 4 -6.99 10.92 -1.96
C LEU A 4 -7.16 9.83 -3.03
N LYS A 5 -8.28 9.09 -2.99
CA LYS A 5 -8.61 8.08 -4.00
C LYS A 5 -8.77 8.72 -5.39
N LEU A 6 -9.57 9.78 -5.49
CA LEU A 6 -9.77 10.51 -6.74
C LEU A 6 -8.48 11.16 -7.24
N ALA A 7 -7.67 11.75 -6.35
CA ALA A 7 -6.36 12.30 -6.70
C ALA A 7 -5.46 11.24 -7.35
N ASN A 8 -5.44 10.01 -6.81
CA ASN A 8 -4.67 8.92 -7.37
C ASN A 8 -5.21 8.46 -8.74
N ILE A 9 -6.53 8.39 -8.90
CA ILE A 9 -7.17 8.03 -10.17
C ILE A 9 -6.84 9.05 -11.26
N LEU A 10 -7.04 10.35 -11.01
CA LEU A 10 -6.74 11.40 -12.00
C LEU A 10 -5.26 11.42 -12.36
N THR A 11 -4.38 11.22 -11.37
CA THR A 11 -2.94 11.07 -11.64
C THR A 11 -2.69 9.89 -12.56
N ALA A 12 -3.24 8.71 -12.27
CA ALA A 12 -3.05 7.52 -13.09
C ALA A 12 -3.54 7.70 -14.55
N ILE A 13 -4.73 8.29 -14.73
CA ILE A 13 -5.27 8.61 -16.07
C ILE A 13 -4.31 9.53 -16.82
N ALA A 14 -3.87 10.63 -16.21
CA ALA A 14 -2.95 11.57 -16.84
C ALA A 14 -1.62 10.91 -17.20
N GLU A 15 -1.13 9.99 -16.37
CA GLU A 15 0.12 9.29 -16.65
C GLU A 15 0.05 8.32 -17.83
N ILE A 16 -1.06 7.59 -17.95
CA ILE A 16 -1.27 6.65 -19.05
C ILE A 16 -1.48 7.42 -20.35
N LYS A 17 -2.34 8.45 -20.34
CA LYS A 17 -2.66 9.26 -21.51
C LYS A 17 -1.46 10.08 -22.01
N LYS A 18 -0.44 10.36 -21.18
CA LYS A 18 0.82 11.00 -21.60
C LYS A 18 1.62 10.19 -22.63
N SER A 19 1.30 8.90 -22.82
CA SER A 19 1.86 8.10 -23.91
C SER A 19 1.26 8.44 -25.28
N SER A 20 0.03 8.95 -25.31
CA SER A 20 -0.66 9.44 -26.51
C SER A 20 -0.32 10.93 -26.76
N PRO A 21 -0.04 11.33 -28.01
CA PRO A 21 0.41 12.68 -28.33
C PRO A 21 -0.67 13.78 -28.22
N ASP A 22 -1.94 13.41 -28.07
CA ASP A 22 -3.03 14.28 -28.53
C ASP A 22 -3.56 15.34 -27.53
N ASP A 23 -3.13 15.41 -26.27
CA ASP A 23 -3.72 16.46 -25.39
C ASP A 23 -2.90 16.90 -24.16
N LYS A 24 -1.83 17.67 -24.37
CA LYS A 24 -0.97 18.19 -23.29
C LYS A 24 -1.72 19.05 -22.27
N ASN A 25 -2.72 19.82 -22.70
CA ASN A 25 -3.47 20.75 -21.85
C ASN A 25 -4.43 19.99 -20.93
N MET A 26 -5.17 19.02 -21.47
CA MET A 26 -5.98 18.08 -20.68
C MET A 26 -5.14 17.40 -19.60
N LEU A 27 -3.95 16.89 -19.96
CA LEU A 27 -3.07 16.20 -19.02
C LEU A 27 -2.62 17.10 -17.87
N LEU A 28 -2.30 18.36 -18.16
CA LEU A 28 -1.92 19.34 -17.15
C LEU A 28 -3.09 19.65 -16.21
N GLY A 29 -4.30 19.84 -16.76
CA GLY A 29 -5.52 20.05 -15.98
C GLY A 29 -5.79 18.92 -14.99
N LEU A 30 -5.67 17.66 -15.43
CA LEU A 30 -5.83 16.48 -14.56
C LEU A 30 -4.80 16.42 -13.42
N ILE A 31 -3.55 16.82 -13.67
CA ILE A 31 -2.49 16.85 -12.65
C ILE A 31 -2.78 17.94 -11.61
N ILE A 32 -3.22 19.12 -12.06
CA ILE A 32 -3.58 20.23 -11.17
C ILE A 32 -4.77 19.81 -10.30
N ALA A 33 -5.84 19.26 -10.90
CA ALA A 33 -7.00 18.76 -10.17
C ALA A 33 -6.61 17.70 -9.12
N ALA A 34 -5.75 16.75 -9.49
CA ALA A 34 -5.27 15.71 -8.58
C ALA A 34 -4.53 16.30 -7.37
N ARG A 35 -3.72 17.35 -7.58
CA ARG A 35 -3.04 18.05 -6.49
C ARG A 35 -4.04 18.79 -5.60
N THR A 36 -4.98 19.53 -6.19
CA THR A 36 -6.04 20.24 -5.46
C THR A 36 -6.84 19.28 -4.59
N LEU A 37 -7.24 18.12 -5.11
CA LEU A 37 -7.95 17.11 -4.32
C LEU A 37 -7.12 16.58 -3.14
N ARG A 38 -5.84 16.31 -3.37
CA ARG A 38 -4.94 15.77 -2.34
C ARG A 38 -4.73 16.74 -1.19
N ASP A 39 -4.54 18.01 -1.51
CA ASP A 39 -4.15 19.05 -0.56
C ASP A 39 -5.38 19.71 0.10
N ASN A 40 -6.60 19.43 -0.38
CA ASN A 40 -7.83 20.01 0.14
C ASN A 40 -8.28 19.34 1.46
N PRO A 41 -8.41 20.10 2.57
CA PRO A 41 -8.82 19.57 3.87
C PRO A 41 -10.31 19.18 3.94
N GLU A 42 -11.16 19.77 3.09
CA GLU A 42 -12.60 19.48 3.08
C GLU A 42 -12.93 18.28 2.19
N SER A 43 -13.93 17.46 2.58
CA SER A 43 -14.39 16.34 1.74
C SER A 43 -14.96 16.85 0.41
N ILE A 44 -14.49 16.27 -0.68
CA ILE A 44 -14.95 16.62 -2.03
C ILE A 44 -16.44 16.36 -2.24
N GLU A 45 -17.03 15.42 -1.50
CA GLU A 45 -18.47 15.13 -1.53
C GLU A 45 -19.29 16.31 -1.02
N LYS A 46 -18.82 16.99 0.04
CA LYS A 46 -19.46 18.18 0.59
C LYS A 46 -19.38 19.34 -0.39
N ILE A 47 -18.20 19.54 -0.97
CA ILE A 47 -17.97 20.60 -1.96
C ILE A 47 -18.85 20.37 -3.19
N TYR A 48 -18.95 19.14 -3.68
CA TYR A 48 -19.83 18.79 -4.78
C TYR A 48 -21.30 19.04 -4.46
N SER A 49 -21.76 18.62 -3.27
CA SER A 49 -23.13 18.85 -2.81
C SER A 49 -23.47 20.35 -2.68
N SER A 50 -22.47 21.18 -2.38
CA SER A 50 -22.62 22.65 -2.30
C SER A 50 -22.56 23.37 -3.65
N GLY A 51 -22.33 22.65 -4.76
CA GLY A 51 -22.22 23.22 -6.11
C GLY A 51 -20.87 23.91 -6.41
N LYS A 52 -19.94 23.95 -5.45
CA LYS A 52 -18.68 24.71 -5.54
C LYS A 52 -17.52 23.96 -6.19
N LEU A 53 -17.75 22.76 -6.72
CA LEU A 53 -16.67 21.93 -7.28
C LEU A 53 -15.88 22.67 -8.37
N ARG A 54 -16.53 23.45 -9.23
CA ARG A 54 -15.86 24.22 -10.30
C ARG A 54 -15.01 25.39 -9.80
N GLU A 55 -15.20 25.83 -8.56
CA GLU A 55 -14.45 26.94 -7.97
C GLU A 55 -13.04 26.52 -7.55
N LEU A 56 -12.79 25.22 -7.43
CA LEU A 56 -11.48 24.69 -7.07
C LEU A 56 -10.52 24.71 -8.27
N THR A 57 -9.25 25.03 -8.00
CA THR A 57 -8.19 25.09 -9.02
C THR A 57 -8.05 23.77 -9.78
N GLY A 58 -8.08 23.84 -11.11
CA GLY A 58 -7.95 22.68 -12.00
C GLY A 58 -9.24 21.88 -12.23
N MET A 59 -10.39 22.32 -11.70
CA MET A 59 -11.70 21.67 -11.90
C MET A 59 -12.40 22.13 -13.19
N GLU A 60 -11.62 22.26 -14.26
CA GLU A 60 -12.12 22.52 -15.61
C GLU A 60 -12.57 21.21 -16.28
N GLU A 61 -13.23 21.32 -17.44
CA GLU A 61 -13.39 20.16 -18.32
C GLU A 61 -12.00 19.73 -18.82
N PRO A 62 -11.55 18.47 -18.67
CA PRO A 62 -12.31 17.23 -18.40
C PRO A 62 -12.24 16.70 -16.96
N ALA A 63 -11.45 17.30 -16.06
CA ALA A 63 -11.31 16.85 -14.68
C ALA A 63 -12.66 16.85 -13.93
N TYR A 64 -13.47 17.89 -14.15
CA TYR A 64 -14.80 18.02 -13.57
C TYR A 64 -15.70 16.81 -13.91
N LYS A 65 -15.75 16.39 -15.18
CA LYS A 65 -16.58 15.26 -15.62
C LYS A 65 -16.19 13.95 -14.95
N LEU A 66 -14.89 13.67 -14.85
CA LEU A 66 -14.38 12.44 -14.23
C LEU A 66 -14.70 12.40 -12.73
N ILE A 67 -14.54 13.53 -12.03
CA ILE A 67 -14.86 13.63 -10.60
C ILE A 67 -16.38 13.48 -10.39
N LYS A 68 -17.18 14.18 -11.20
CA LYS A 68 -18.64 14.08 -11.18
C LYS A 68 -19.11 12.65 -11.40
N GLU A 69 -18.60 11.98 -12.43
CA GLU A 69 -18.91 10.58 -12.74
C GLU A 69 -18.64 9.67 -11.54
N TYR A 70 -17.49 9.82 -10.88
CA TYR A 70 -17.16 9.04 -9.69
C TYR A 70 -18.12 9.32 -8.53
N LEU A 71 -18.48 10.57 -8.30
CA LEU A 71 -19.38 10.94 -7.21
C LEU A 71 -20.82 10.49 -7.45
N ASP A 72 -21.26 10.48 -8.70
CA ASP A 72 -22.61 10.05 -9.08
C ASP A 72 -22.73 8.52 -9.16
N THR A 73 -21.69 7.82 -9.62
CA THR A 73 -21.75 6.37 -9.96
C THR A 73 -20.85 5.47 -9.11
N GLY A 74 -19.91 6.04 -8.36
CA GLY A 74 -18.89 5.31 -7.60
C GLY A 74 -17.68 4.86 -8.41
N SER A 75 -17.65 5.09 -9.73
CA SER A 75 -16.60 4.64 -10.64
C SER A 75 -16.33 5.66 -11.76
N ILE A 76 -15.23 5.48 -12.49
CA ILE A 76 -14.90 6.30 -13.67
C ILE A 76 -14.66 5.33 -14.83
N GLY A 77 -15.52 5.33 -15.84
CA GLY A 77 -15.49 4.39 -16.95
C GLY A 77 -14.14 4.39 -17.68
N LEU A 78 -13.58 5.59 -17.92
CA LEU A 78 -12.23 5.73 -18.49
C LEU A 78 -11.16 5.08 -17.62
N TYR A 79 -11.27 5.18 -16.29
CA TYR A 79 -10.30 4.56 -15.39
C TYR A 79 -10.42 3.04 -15.39
N GLU A 80 -11.64 2.50 -15.41
CA GLU A 80 -11.86 1.06 -15.47
C GLU A 80 -11.38 0.46 -16.80
N GLU A 81 -11.62 1.15 -17.92
CA GLU A 81 -11.05 0.78 -19.23
C GLU A 81 -9.52 0.72 -19.16
N LEU A 82 -8.90 1.80 -18.65
CA LEU A 82 -7.45 1.88 -18.53
C LEU A 82 -6.86 0.82 -17.59
N LYS A 83 -7.57 0.49 -16.50
CA LYS A 83 -7.16 -0.54 -15.53
C LYS A 83 -7.30 -1.95 -16.11
N SER A 84 -8.25 -2.17 -17.01
CA SER A 84 -8.39 -3.43 -17.76
C SER A 84 -7.22 -3.64 -18.74
N LYS A 85 -6.69 -2.55 -19.30
CA LYS A 85 -5.57 -2.59 -20.26
C LYS A 85 -4.20 -2.61 -19.58
N TYR A 86 -4.02 -1.82 -18.51
CA TYR A 86 -2.78 -1.71 -17.75
C TYR A 86 -3.06 -1.90 -16.25
N SER A 87 -2.52 -2.95 -15.66
CA SER A 87 -2.64 -3.13 -14.21
C SER A 87 -1.94 -2.00 -13.44
N GLU A 88 -2.41 -1.70 -12.23
CA GLU A 88 -1.86 -0.61 -11.41
C GLU A 88 -0.35 -0.77 -11.15
N ASN A 89 0.10 -2.02 -11.01
CA ASN A 89 1.51 -2.35 -10.85
C ASN A 89 2.35 -2.02 -12.09
N LEU A 90 1.81 -2.19 -13.29
CA LEU A 90 2.49 -1.79 -14.53
C LEU A 90 2.64 -0.27 -14.62
N ILE A 91 1.63 0.50 -14.19
CA ILE A 91 1.71 1.97 -14.13
C ILE A 91 2.78 2.40 -13.13
N ARG A 92 2.83 1.76 -11.95
CA ARG A 92 3.87 2.03 -10.94
C ARG A 92 5.27 1.72 -11.48
N LEU A 93 5.43 0.61 -12.20
CA LEU A 93 6.70 0.24 -12.83
C LEU A 93 7.19 1.31 -13.80
N VAL A 94 6.29 1.99 -14.52
CA VAL A 94 6.65 3.11 -15.41
C VAL A 94 7.35 4.25 -14.67
N ARG A 95 6.96 4.52 -13.41
CA ARG A 95 7.55 5.61 -12.60
C ARG A 95 8.96 5.26 -12.11
N ILE A 96 9.16 4.02 -11.70
CA ILE A 96 10.41 3.58 -11.07
C ILE A 96 11.45 3.07 -12.06
N SER A 97 11.04 2.62 -13.26
CA SER A 97 11.95 1.94 -14.18
C SER A 97 13.02 2.86 -14.77
N GLY A 98 12.79 4.17 -14.74
CA GLY A 98 13.70 5.16 -15.33
C GLY A 98 13.85 5.05 -16.85
N LEU A 99 13.05 4.19 -17.52
CA LEU A 99 13.10 3.96 -18.97
C LEU A 99 12.29 4.99 -19.77
N GLY A 100 11.42 5.73 -19.07
CA GLY A 100 10.50 6.71 -19.64
C GLY A 100 9.19 6.08 -20.12
N LYS A 101 8.11 6.84 -20.00
CA LYS A 101 6.73 6.38 -20.22
C LYS A 101 6.50 5.78 -21.61
N LYS A 102 7.01 6.44 -22.65
CA LYS A 102 6.86 6.00 -24.06
C LYS A 102 7.41 4.59 -24.29
N ARG A 103 8.60 4.29 -23.75
CA ARG A 103 9.22 2.96 -23.91
C ARG A 103 8.43 1.88 -23.17
N MET A 104 8.02 2.16 -21.93
CA MET A 104 7.25 1.21 -21.13
C MET A 104 5.90 0.88 -21.76
N PHE A 105 5.13 1.89 -22.17
CA PHE A 105 3.84 1.65 -22.83
C PHE A 105 4.01 0.95 -24.19
N LYS A 106 5.05 1.31 -24.97
CA LYS A 106 5.38 0.58 -26.21
C LYS A 106 5.63 -0.90 -25.94
N ILE A 107 6.35 -1.27 -24.88
CA ILE A 107 6.54 -2.67 -24.48
C ILE A 107 5.21 -3.32 -24.13
N TYR A 108 4.40 -2.65 -23.29
CA TYR A 108 3.12 -3.19 -22.85
C TYR A 108 2.19 -3.47 -24.02
N ASP A 109 2.09 -2.54 -24.97
CA ASP A 109 1.25 -2.69 -26.15
C ASP A 109 1.82 -3.71 -27.14
N THR A 110 3.13 -3.67 -27.44
CA THR A 110 3.78 -4.57 -28.43
C THR A 110 3.73 -6.04 -27.98
N PHE A 111 3.94 -6.28 -26.69
CA PHE A 111 3.99 -7.63 -26.14
C PHE A 111 2.70 -8.02 -25.40
N ASN A 112 1.67 -7.18 -25.43
CA ASN A 112 0.39 -7.38 -24.73
C ASN A 112 0.61 -7.79 -23.25
N ILE A 113 1.40 -6.99 -22.52
CA ILE A 113 1.76 -7.24 -21.13
C ILE A 113 0.59 -6.90 -20.21
N LYS A 114 0.12 -7.88 -19.44
CA LYS A 114 -1.03 -7.70 -18.54
C LYS A 114 -0.69 -7.63 -17.05
N SER A 115 0.44 -8.20 -16.64
CA SER A 115 0.90 -8.20 -15.25
C SER A 115 2.43 -8.07 -15.14
N LEU A 116 2.93 -7.89 -13.91
CA LEU A 116 4.37 -7.90 -13.66
C LEU A 116 4.98 -9.28 -13.93
N GLU A 117 4.24 -10.34 -13.60
CA GLU A 117 4.63 -11.73 -13.84
C GLU A 117 4.76 -12.00 -15.34
N ASP A 118 3.76 -11.60 -16.14
CA ASP A 118 3.80 -11.72 -17.61
C ASP A 118 4.98 -10.94 -18.22
N LEU A 119 5.30 -9.75 -17.68
CA LEU A 119 6.49 -9.01 -18.08
C LEU A 119 7.79 -9.74 -17.74
N LYS A 120 7.87 -10.34 -16.55
CA LYS A 120 9.05 -11.09 -16.08
C LYS A 120 9.30 -12.31 -16.96
N ASP A 121 8.25 -13.07 -17.27
CA ASP A 121 8.33 -14.25 -18.14
C ASP A 121 8.80 -13.88 -19.54
N LYS A 122 8.22 -12.82 -20.12
CA LYS A 122 8.61 -12.32 -21.45
C LYS A 122 10.02 -11.71 -21.47
N LEU A 123 10.54 -11.21 -20.35
CA LEU A 123 11.92 -10.73 -20.23
C LEU A 123 12.95 -11.87 -20.17
N VAL A 124 12.61 -13.00 -19.57
CA VAL A 124 13.49 -14.17 -19.49
C VAL A 124 13.56 -14.90 -20.84
N GLY A 125 12.41 -14.99 -21.54
CA GLY A 125 12.30 -15.76 -22.78
C GLY A 125 12.62 -15.02 -24.08
N ASN A 126 12.83 -13.68 -24.08
CA ASN A 126 12.76 -12.92 -25.33
C ASN A 126 13.76 -11.76 -25.47
N ASN A 127 14.77 -11.91 -26.34
CA ASN A 127 15.67 -10.82 -26.75
C ASN A 127 14.96 -9.69 -27.53
N ARG A 128 13.68 -9.87 -27.91
CA ARG A 128 12.90 -8.86 -28.64
C ARG A 128 12.53 -7.64 -27.78
N ILE A 129 12.41 -7.78 -26.46
CA ILE A 129 12.17 -6.62 -25.59
C ILE A 129 13.39 -5.68 -25.61
N ALA A 130 14.61 -6.23 -25.60
CA ALA A 130 15.83 -5.44 -25.73
C ALA A 130 15.88 -4.68 -27.07
N ASN A 131 15.39 -5.28 -28.15
CA ASN A 131 15.31 -4.63 -29.47
C ASN A 131 14.31 -3.46 -29.45
N VAL A 132 13.12 -3.65 -28.89
CA VAL A 132 12.11 -2.56 -28.76
C VAL A 132 12.62 -1.43 -27.85
N LEU A 133 13.39 -1.76 -26.81
CA LEU A 133 14.04 -0.79 -25.92
C LEU A 133 15.16 0.00 -26.62
N ALA A 134 15.86 -0.63 -27.56
CA ALA A 134 16.93 -0.01 -28.33
C ALA A 134 16.42 0.92 -29.45
N GLU A 135 15.18 0.72 -29.93
CA GLU A 135 14.54 1.62 -30.88
C GLU A 135 14.30 3.01 -30.28
N GLY A 136 15.10 3.99 -30.73
CA GLY A 136 15.04 5.39 -30.27
C GLY A 136 16.15 5.82 -29.30
N GLY A 137 17.22 5.03 -29.14
CA GLY A 137 18.46 5.46 -28.49
C GLY A 137 19.59 5.67 -29.51
N SER A 138 20.33 6.78 -29.39
CA SER A 138 21.57 7.00 -30.14
C SER A 138 22.63 6.00 -29.69
N GLY A 139 22.68 4.83 -30.31
CA GLY A 139 23.65 3.77 -30.00
C GLY A 139 22.98 2.40 -29.93
N LYS A 140 22.91 1.71 -31.07
CA LYS A 140 22.42 0.34 -31.18
C LYS A 140 23.32 -0.59 -30.34
N ASN A 141 22.69 -1.47 -29.56
CA ASN A 141 23.23 -2.58 -28.76
C ASN A 141 23.56 -2.26 -27.28
N LYS A 142 24.49 -1.36 -26.94
CA LYS A 142 24.85 -1.11 -25.51
C LYS A 142 23.72 -0.45 -24.69
N ALA A 143 22.85 0.33 -25.33
CA ALA A 143 21.72 0.96 -24.65
C ALA A 143 20.61 -0.05 -24.28
N GLY A 144 20.33 -1.03 -25.14
CA GLY A 144 19.26 -2.01 -24.95
C GLY A 144 19.52 -2.99 -23.80
N GLU A 145 20.76 -3.46 -23.66
CA GLU A 145 21.19 -4.30 -22.53
C GLU A 145 21.11 -3.53 -21.20
N SER A 146 21.55 -2.26 -21.19
CA SER A 146 21.44 -1.38 -20.02
C SER A 146 19.97 -1.12 -19.61
N TYR A 147 19.07 -0.95 -20.57
CA TYR A 147 17.64 -0.76 -20.27
C TYR A 147 16.95 -2.04 -19.79
N THR A 148 17.31 -3.19 -20.35
CA THR A 148 16.77 -4.49 -19.92
C THR A 148 17.20 -4.79 -18.48
N GLU A 149 18.47 -4.52 -18.15
CA GLU A 149 18.99 -4.68 -16.80
C GLU A 149 18.30 -3.74 -15.80
N ARG A 150 18.12 -2.47 -16.17
CA ARG A 150 17.33 -1.52 -15.35
C ARG A 150 15.89 -1.98 -15.13
N LEU A 151 15.25 -2.54 -16.17
CA LEU A 151 13.89 -3.06 -16.05
C LEU A 151 13.82 -4.23 -15.06
N LYS A 152 14.78 -5.17 -15.15
CA LYS A 152 14.90 -6.30 -14.21
C LYS A 152 15.11 -5.81 -12.78
N GLN A 153 16.07 -4.92 -12.56
CA GLN A 153 16.32 -4.31 -11.24
C GLN A 153 15.09 -3.60 -10.69
N SER A 154 14.29 -2.97 -11.55
CA SER A 154 13.06 -2.29 -11.14
C SER A 154 11.95 -3.26 -10.78
N LEU A 155 11.84 -4.38 -11.50
CA LEU A 155 10.94 -5.48 -11.15
C LEU A 155 11.34 -6.12 -9.82
N ASP A 156 12.62 -6.43 -9.64
CA ASP A 156 13.16 -6.98 -8.40
C ASP A 156 12.93 -6.00 -7.24
N TYR A 157 13.10 -4.70 -7.47
CA TYR A 157 12.79 -3.67 -6.48
C TYR A 157 11.30 -3.65 -6.12
N MET A 158 10.38 -3.65 -7.10
CA MET A 158 8.93 -3.73 -6.81
C MET A 158 8.56 -4.96 -6.00
N GLU A 159 9.17 -6.09 -6.34
CA GLU A 159 8.98 -7.35 -5.63
C GLU A 159 9.52 -7.23 -4.19
N SER A 160 10.67 -6.59 -3.99
CA SER A 160 11.27 -6.37 -2.67
C SER A 160 10.43 -5.47 -1.75
N ILE A 161 9.70 -4.51 -2.32
CA ILE A 161 8.82 -3.59 -1.58
C ILE A 161 7.35 -4.03 -1.55
N ARG A 162 7.03 -5.19 -2.14
CA ARG A 162 5.67 -5.73 -2.12
C ARG A 162 5.23 -5.96 -0.67
N GLY A 163 4.06 -5.46 -0.30
CA GLY A 163 3.57 -5.50 1.07
C GLY A 163 4.34 -4.59 2.04
N MET A 164 5.08 -3.60 1.53
CA MET A 164 5.70 -2.56 2.34
C MET A 164 4.93 -1.26 2.22
N PHE A 165 4.73 -0.59 3.35
CA PHE A 165 3.93 0.62 3.48
C PHE A 165 4.78 1.75 4.07
N PRO A 166 4.74 2.96 3.48
CA PRO A 166 5.24 4.15 4.14
C PRO A 166 4.56 4.33 5.49
N ARG A 167 5.34 4.59 6.54
CA ARG A 167 4.83 4.72 7.91
C ARG A 167 3.68 5.71 8.02
N TRP A 168 3.79 6.87 7.37
CA TRP A 168 2.75 7.91 7.42
C TRP A 168 1.38 7.41 6.95
N GLN A 169 1.34 6.47 5.99
CA GLN A 169 0.08 5.87 5.54
C GLN A 169 -0.52 4.99 6.62
N VAL A 170 0.33 4.18 7.27
CA VAL A 170 -0.09 3.31 8.37
C VAL A 170 -0.58 4.13 9.56
N GLU A 171 0.07 5.26 9.83
CA GLU A 171 -0.30 6.19 10.92
C GLU A 171 -1.71 6.75 10.80
N LEU A 172 -2.24 6.93 9.58
CA LEU A 172 -3.61 7.38 9.36
C LEU A 172 -4.67 6.41 9.94
N TYR A 173 -4.33 5.14 10.12
CA TYR A 173 -5.24 4.12 10.60
C TYR A 173 -5.06 3.78 12.09
N LEU A 174 -3.97 4.24 12.72
CA LEU A 174 -3.64 3.85 14.10
C LEU A 174 -4.68 4.31 15.11
N ASP A 175 -5.29 5.47 14.90
CA ASP A 175 -6.30 5.99 15.83
C ASP A 175 -7.60 5.19 15.77
N GLU A 176 -8.01 4.72 14.60
CA GLU A 176 -9.16 3.81 14.46
C GLU A 176 -8.90 2.47 15.17
N ILE A 177 -7.70 1.92 15.01
CA ILE A 177 -7.28 0.69 15.70
C ILE A 177 -7.29 0.89 17.21
N LYS A 178 -6.67 1.95 17.72
CA LYS A 178 -6.67 2.28 19.16
C LYS A 178 -8.09 2.42 19.70
N ASN A 179 -8.92 3.22 19.05
CA ASN A 179 -10.30 3.47 19.47
C ASN A 179 -11.16 2.20 19.50
N SER A 180 -10.85 1.23 18.64
CA SER A 180 -11.50 -0.07 18.65
C SER A 180 -11.02 -0.95 19.80
N LEU A 181 -9.71 -0.99 20.05
CA LEU A 181 -9.14 -1.77 21.17
C LEU A 181 -9.55 -1.20 22.53
N TYR A 182 -9.66 0.12 22.69
CA TYR A 182 -10.13 0.74 23.93
C TYR A 182 -11.58 0.38 24.30
N LYS A 183 -12.38 -0.13 23.36
CA LYS A 183 -13.75 -0.58 23.63
C LYS A 183 -13.80 -2.01 24.18
N ILE A 184 -12.72 -2.77 24.07
CA ILE A 184 -12.64 -4.14 24.58
C ILE A 184 -12.28 -4.09 26.06
N LYS A 185 -13.22 -4.48 26.92
CA LYS A 185 -13.10 -4.33 28.38
C LYS A 185 -11.99 -5.16 29.01
N ASP A 186 -11.67 -6.30 28.40
CA ASP A 186 -10.66 -7.22 28.93
C ASP A 186 -9.23 -6.73 28.74
N ILE A 187 -8.99 -5.75 27.86
CA ILE A 187 -7.66 -5.19 27.60
C ILE A 187 -7.30 -4.19 28.71
N GLU A 188 -6.23 -4.48 29.46
CA GLU A 188 -5.67 -3.57 30.47
C GLU A 188 -4.78 -2.51 29.81
N ARG A 189 -3.85 -2.96 28.97
CA ARG A 189 -2.97 -2.08 28.20
C ARG A 189 -2.55 -2.74 26.90
N PHE A 190 -2.20 -1.91 25.93
CA PHE A 190 -1.59 -2.37 24.67
C PHE A 190 -0.55 -1.38 24.18
N VAL A 191 0.37 -1.85 23.36
CA VAL A 191 1.40 -1.00 22.74
C VAL A 191 1.73 -1.49 21.34
N PHE A 192 1.90 -0.56 20.40
CA PHE A 192 2.46 -0.86 19.09
C PHE A 192 3.93 -1.23 19.26
N VAL A 193 4.33 -2.40 18.76
CA VAL A 193 5.69 -2.93 18.86
C VAL A 193 6.34 -2.99 17.47
N GLY A 194 7.30 -3.90 17.29
CA GLY A 194 7.91 -4.16 15.99
C GLY A 194 8.49 -2.94 15.29
N SER A 195 8.26 -2.88 13.97
CA SER A 195 8.85 -1.85 13.11
C SER A 195 8.32 -0.44 13.38
N LEU A 196 7.05 -0.32 13.79
CA LEU A 196 6.43 0.94 14.18
C LEU A 196 7.10 1.53 15.43
N ARG A 197 7.31 0.72 16.48
CA ARG A 197 7.96 1.18 17.72
C ARG A 197 9.40 1.65 17.51
N ARG A 198 10.15 0.95 16.64
CA ARG A 198 11.53 1.33 16.25
C ARG A 198 11.59 2.53 15.29
N LYS A 199 10.44 3.10 14.96
CA LYS A 199 10.28 4.24 14.07
C LYS A 199 10.84 4.09 12.66
N LYS A 200 10.72 2.90 12.06
CA LYS A 200 11.08 2.72 10.65
C LYS A 200 10.19 3.59 9.75
N SER A 201 10.78 4.18 8.71
CA SER A 201 10.07 4.96 7.69
C SER A 201 9.17 4.11 6.80
N ILE A 202 9.49 2.82 6.68
CA ILE A 202 8.75 1.81 5.92
C ILE A 202 8.49 0.60 6.82
N VAL A 203 7.25 0.13 6.85
CA VAL A 203 6.78 -1.00 7.66
C VAL A 203 6.11 -2.06 6.76
N LYS A 204 6.00 -3.31 7.22
CA LYS A 204 5.35 -4.40 6.47
C LYS A 204 3.96 -4.69 7.03
N ASP A 205 3.89 -4.73 8.34
CA ASP A 205 2.76 -5.07 9.16
C ASP A 205 2.69 -4.15 10.39
N ILE A 206 1.59 -4.27 11.13
CA ILE A 206 1.36 -3.63 12.42
C ILE A 206 1.45 -4.72 13.48
N ASP A 207 2.38 -4.60 14.42
CA ASP A 207 2.47 -5.50 15.56
C ASP A 207 1.92 -4.81 16.82
N ILE A 208 1.02 -5.46 17.53
CA ILE A 208 0.45 -4.95 18.78
C ILE A 208 0.61 -5.98 19.89
N LEU A 209 1.30 -5.58 20.95
CA LEU A 209 1.37 -6.34 22.20
C LEU A 209 0.23 -5.91 23.10
N ILE A 210 -0.58 -6.86 23.55
CA ILE A 210 -1.75 -6.66 24.41
C ILE A 210 -1.51 -7.40 25.72
N GLN A 211 -1.76 -6.73 26.85
CA GLN A 211 -1.87 -7.38 28.14
C GLN A 211 -3.30 -7.19 28.66
N PRO A 212 -4.06 -8.28 28.82
CA PRO A 212 -5.39 -8.24 29.41
C PRO A 212 -5.34 -8.36 30.94
N TYR A 213 -6.37 -7.84 31.62
CA TYR A 213 -6.47 -7.87 33.08
C TYR A 213 -6.41 -9.29 33.66
N PHE A 214 -6.92 -10.26 32.92
CA PHE A 214 -6.99 -11.64 33.37
C PHE A 214 -5.68 -12.42 33.28
N ASN A 215 -4.67 -11.90 32.56
CA ASN A 215 -3.34 -12.50 32.52
C ASN A 215 -2.41 -11.91 33.59
N ASN A 216 -2.93 -11.74 34.80
CA ASN A 216 -2.21 -11.17 35.94
C ASN A 216 -2.33 -12.08 37.19
N PRO A 217 -1.23 -12.71 37.66
CA PRO A 217 0.10 -12.79 37.04
C PRO A 217 0.22 -13.98 36.07
N LEU A 218 -0.72 -14.94 36.14
CA LEU A 218 -0.70 -16.18 35.37
C LEU A 218 -1.34 -15.98 34.00
N TYR A 219 -0.85 -16.74 33.02
CA TYR A 219 -1.37 -16.69 31.66
C TYR A 219 -2.57 -17.63 31.51
N ASP A 220 -3.70 -17.12 31.02
CA ASP A 220 -4.92 -17.87 30.74
C ASP A 220 -5.11 -18.03 29.23
N PHE A 221 -4.87 -19.25 28.72
CA PHE A 221 -4.97 -19.54 27.28
C PHE A 221 -6.40 -19.45 26.75
N GLU A 222 -7.37 -19.96 27.50
CA GLU A 222 -8.76 -20.02 27.04
C GLU A 222 -9.35 -18.61 26.92
N ARG A 223 -9.09 -17.75 27.92
CA ARG A 223 -9.52 -16.35 27.86
C ARG A 223 -8.75 -15.55 26.83
N SER A 224 -7.46 -15.83 26.64
CA SER A 224 -6.67 -15.19 25.59
C SER A 224 -7.16 -15.55 24.18
N GLU A 225 -7.58 -16.80 23.96
CA GLU A 225 -8.20 -17.23 22.69
C GLU A 225 -9.56 -16.55 22.47
N LYS A 226 -10.40 -16.45 23.51
CA LYS A 226 -11.67 -15.71 23.46
C LYS A 226 -11.46 -14.23 23.10
N LEU A 227 -10.45 -13.58 23.69
CA LEU A 227 -10.08 -12.20 23.37
C LEU A 227 -9.67 -12.03 21.91
N LEU A 228 -8.90 -12.97 21.34
CA LEU A 228 -8.59 -12.95 19.90
C LEU A 228 -9.84 -13.15 19.03
N GLY A 229 -10.82 -13.93 19.49
CA GLY A 229 -12.14 -14.06 18.87
C GLY A 229 -12.94 -12.76 18.86
N GLU A 230 -12.90 -11.99 19.95
CA GLU A 230 -13.51 -10.66 20.02
C GLU A 230 -12.81 -9.68 19.06
N ILE A 231 -11.47 -9.67 19.06
CA ILE A 231 -10.66 -8.85 18.14
C ILE A 231 -11.00 -9.17 16.67
N ARG A 232 -11.19 -10.45 16.34
CA ARG A 232 -11.59 -10.88 14.98
C ARG A 232 -12.89 -10.24 14.51
N SER A 233 -13.77 -9.85 15.43
CA SER A 233 -15.08 -9.26 15.15
C SER A 233 -15.04 -7.73 14.95
N LEU A 234 -13.87 -7.10 15.06
CA LEU A 234 -13.71 -5.66 14.83
C LEU A 234 -13.90 -5.31 13.35
N ASN A 235 -14.56 -4.18 13.06
CA ASN A 235 -14.96 -3.77 11.70
C ASN A 235 -13.79 -3.62 10.71
N PHE A 236 -12.59 -3.26 11.19
CA PHE A 236 -11.43 -3.11 10.32
C PHE A 236 -10.73 -4.44 10.00
N ILE A 237 -11.12 -5.55 10.66
CA ILE A 237 -10.61 -6.88 10.40
C ILE A 237 -11.39 -7.51 9.24
N LYS A 238 -10.66 -7.95 8.22
CA LYS A 238 -11.24 -8.60 7.04
C LYS A 238 -11.27 -10.12 7.20
N ARG A 239 -10.15 -10.73 7.60
CA ARG A 239 -10.06 -12.18 7.88
C ARG A 239 -8.84 -12.52 8.72
N LEU A 240 -8.92 -13.66 9.40
CA LEU A 240 -7.77 -14.32 10.03
C LEU A 240 -6.85 -14.91 8.95
N LEU A 241 -5.54 -14.73 9.12
CA LEU A 241 -4.50 -15.30 8.25
C LEU A 241 -3.80 -16.48 8.92
N SER A 242 -3.39 -16.30 10.17
CA SER A 242 -2.73 -17.34 10.96
C SER A 242 -2.87 -17.08 12.45
N SER A 243 -2.65 -18.11 13.26
CA SER A 243 -2.53 -18.05 14.70
C SER A 243 -1.34 -18.88 15.15
N ASP A 244 -0.63 -18.42 16.18
CA ASP A 244 0.52 -19.10 16.76
C ASP A 244 0.29 -19.24 18.27
N ILE A 245 0.39 -20.46 18.79
CA ILE A 245 0.28 -20.78 20.21
C ILE A 245 1.67 -21.19 20.68
N ARG A 246 2.23 -20.42 21.61
CA ARG A 246 3.50 -20.71 22.28
C ARG A 246 3.26 -21.06 23.73
N LYS A 247 4.31 -21.56 24.39
CA LYS A 247 4.25 -22.00 25.79
C LYS A 247 3.73 -20.93 26.75
N GLU A 248 3.95 -19.65 26.46
CA GLU A 248 3.63 -18.54 27.36
C GLU A 248 2.90 -17.36 26.68
N ASN A 249 2.47 -17.52 25.42
CA ASN A 249 1.64 -16.54 24.72
C ASN A 249 0.87 -17.14 23.54
N ILE A 250 -0.15 -16.41 23.07
CA ILE A 250 -0.86 -16.67 21.82
C ILE A 250 -0.80 -15.40 20.97
N SER A 251 -0.63 -15.56 19.66
CA SER A 251 -0.79 -14.47 18.69
C SER A 251 -1.70 -14.86 17.54
N ALA A 252 -2.31 -13.87 16.92
CA ALA A 252 -3.04 -14.04 15.67
C ALA A 252 -2.78 -12.88 14.72
N ARG A 253 -2.61 -13.23 13.44
CA ARG A 253 -2.37 -12.32 12.34
C ARG A 253 -3.63 -12.23 11.47
N PHE A 254 -4.00 -11.00 11.13
CA PHE A 254 -5.22 -10.69 10.39
C PHE A 254 -4.91 -9.80 9.18
N GLU A 255 -5.67 -9.99 8.11
CA GLU A 255 -5.75 -9.02 7.03
C GLU A 255 -6.76 -7.94 7.43
N THR A 256 -6.38 -6.66 7.30
CA THR A 256 -7.29 -5.55 7.51
C THR A 256 -7.99 -5.13 6.22
N VAL A 257 -9.11 -4.41 6.34
CA VAL A 257 -9.79 -3.77 5.20
C VAL A 257 -8.92 -2.73 4.48
N PHE A 258 -7.85 -2.25 5.14
CA PHE A 258 -6.86 -1.33 4.57
C PHE A 258 -5.78 -2.04 3.74
N GLY A 259 -5.78 -3.38 3.70
CA GLY A 259 -4.79 -4.17 2.97
C GLY A 259 -3.44 -4.29 3.68
N ILE A 260 -3.35 -3.89 4.95
CA ILE A 260 -2.18 -4.05 5.81
C ILE A 260 -2.43 -5.21 6.77
N GLU A 261 -1.43 -6.06 6.99
CA GLU A 261 -1.53 -7.13 7.99
C GLU A 261 -1.31 -6.57 9.40
N ILE A 262 -2.05 -7.11 10.36
CA ILE A 262 -1.91 -6.78 11.78
C ILE A 262 -1.76 -8.05 12.61
N GLU A 263 -0.77 -8.09 13.49
CA GLU A 263 -0.56 -9.17 14.45
C GLU A 263 -0.86 -8.68 15.87
N PHE A 264 -1.77 -9.39 16.54
CA PHE A 264 -2.07 -9.19 17.95
C PHE A 264 -1.40 -10.27 18.77
N ILE A 265 -0.62 -9.87 19.76
CA ILE A 265 0.18 -10.76 20.60
C ILE A 265 -0.31 -10.56 22.04
N ILE A 266 -0.87 -11.61 22.63
CA ILE A 266 -1.39 -11.56 24.00
C ILE A 266 -0.27 -11.96 24.97
N SER A 267 -0.02 -11.14 25.98
CA SER A 267 1.03 -11.32 26.98
C SER A 267 0.44 -11.41 28.39
N SER A 268 1.26 -11.82 29.36
CA SER A 268 0.98 -11.70 30.79
C SER A 268 1.67 -10.49 31.40
N ASP A 269 1.18 -10.04 32.56
CA ASP A 269 1.85 -8.96 33.29
C ASP A 269 3.30 -9.33 33.64
N LYS A 270 3.53 -10.58 34.06
CA LYS A 270 4.87 -11.12 34.35
C LYS A 270 5.84 -11.02 33.17
N ASN A 271 5.37 -11.34 31.96
CA ASN A 271 6.22 -11.39 30.76
C ASN A 271 6.23 -10.08 29.95
N TRP A 272 5.41 -9.10 30.32
CA TRP A 272 5.19 -7.88 29.54
C TRP A 272 6.47 -7.19 29.05
N ALA A 273 7.45 -7.00 29.94
CA ALA A 273 8.71 -6.33 29.59
C ALA A 273 9.55 -7.14 28.61
N VAL A 274 9.62 -8.47 28.80
CA VAL A 274 10.38 -9.39 27.94
C VAL A 274 9.70 -9.51 26.58
N ASP A 275 8.39 -9.72 26.55
CA ASP A 275 7.62 -9.78 25.32
C ASP A 275 7.72 -8.47 24.55
N MET A 276 7.68 -7.31 25.23
CA MET A 276 7.89 -6.02 24.58
C MET A 276 9.28 -5.93 23.93
N LEU A 277 10.34 -6.41 24.57
CA LEU A 277 11.68 -6.44 23.99
C LEU A 277 11.73 -7.32 22.73
N TYR A 278 11.25 -8.57 22.84
CA TYR A 278 11.26 -9.53 21.74
C TYR A 278 10.44 -9.08 20.54
N THR A 279 9.22 -8.60 20.80
CA THR A 279 8.31 -8.12 19.75
C THR A 279 8.70 -6.75 19.21
N THR A 280 9.37 -5.90 19.99
CA THR A 280 10.00 -4.68 19.46
C THR A 280 11.13 -5.03 18.52
N GLY A 281 11.94 -6.04 18.84
CA GLY A 281 13.08 -6.43 18.02
C GLY A 281 14.13 -5.31 17.87
N SER A 282 14.86 -5.21 16.76
CA SER A 282 14.84 -6.11 15.60
C SER A 282 15.38 -7.51 15.93
N LYS A 283 15.09 -8.51 15.09
CA LYS A 283 15.60 -9.89 15.27
C LYS A 283 17.13 -9.94 15.44
N LYS A 284 17.87 -9.08 14.73
CA LYS A 284 19.34 -8.97 14.88
C LYS A 284 19.75 -8.41 16.23
N HIS A 285 18.99 -7.45 16.76
CA HIS A 285 19.23 -6.86 18.08
C HIS A 285 18.97 -7.89 19.19
N VAL A 286 17.81 -8.54 19.15
CA VAL A 286 17.44 -9.60 20.10
C VAL A 286 18.48 -10.73 20.12
N LYS A 287 18.85 -11.27 18.95
CA LYS A 287 19.91 -12.30 18.85
C LYS A 287 21.25 -11.87 19.45
N LYS A 288 21.58 -10.58 19.38
CA LYS A 288 22.81 -10.06 19.98
C LYS A 288 22.71 -10.04 21.51
N LEU A 289 21.55 -9.68 22.06
CA LEU A 289 21.29 -9.71 23.50
C LEU A 289 21.31 -11.13 24.05
N GLU A 290 20.67 -12.08 23.35
CA GLU A 290 20.66 -13.51 23.72
C GLU A 290 22.06 -14.12 23.78
N ARG A 291 23.00 -13.60 22.99
CA ARG A 291 24.40 -14.05 23.03
C ARG A 291 25.19 -13.47 24.21
N ILE A 292 24.69 -12.39 24.82
CA ILE A 292 25.36 -11.69 25.93
C ILE A 292 24.83 -12.19 27.28
N ALA A 293 23.55 -12.55 27.34
CA ALA A 293 22.90 -13.17 28.50
C ALA A 293 23.42 -14.59 28.75
#